data_AF-A0A1I7EDE7-F1
#
_entry.id   AF-A0A1I7EDE7-F1
#
_cell.length_a   1.000
_cell.length_b   1.000
_cell.length_c   1.000
_cell.angle_alpha   90.00
_cell.angle_beta   90.00
_cell.angle_gamma   90.00
#
_symmetry.space_group_name_H-M   'P 1'
#
loop_
_entity.id
_entity.type
_entity.pdbx_description
1 polymer ?
#
loop_
_entity_poly.entity_id
_entity_poly.type
_entity_poly.pdbx_seq_one_letter_code
_entity_poly.pdbx_strand_id
1 'polypeptide(L)'
;MAIEGVALTQFNDLLWLMAQESSGVVDVRNGKSSARGLYQLLRPQYELNPNGEKSFGNAVEECQGGIRYILGRYHTAASARLFWEKHHWY
;
A
#
# COMPACT_ATOMS: atom_id res chain seq x y z
N MET A 1 -7.98 1.26 7.90
CA MET A 1 -8.11 2.50 8.70
C MET A 1 -8.20 2.18 10.18
N ALA A 2 -9.36 1.77 10.72
CA ALA A 2 -9.52 1.50 12.16
C ALA A 2 -8.62 0.37 12.71
N ILE A 3 -8.49 -0.74 11.96
CA ILE A 3 -7.63 -1.88 12.34
C ILE A 3 -6.16 -1.45 12.52
N GLU A 4 -5.69 -0.53 11.68
CA GLU A 4 -4.31 -0.02 11.72
C GLU A 4 -4.17 1.30 12.53
N GLY A 5 -5.23 1.72 13.25
CA GLY A 5 -5.21 2.93 14.07
C GLY A 5 -5.04 4.24 13.30
N VAL A 6 -5.33 4.25 12.00
CA VAL A 6 -5.08 5.42 11.13
C VAL A 6 -6.22 6.42 11.21
N ALA A 7 -5.88 7.70 11.44
CA ALA A 7 -6.83 8.80 11.42
C ALA A 7 -7.56 8.91 10.07
N LEU A 8 -8.87 9.17 10.11
CA LEU A 8 -9.71 9.28 8.91
C LEU A 8 -9.26 10.36 7.92
N THR A 9 -8.52 11.37 8.39
CA THR A 9 -7.95 12.42 7.54
C THR A 9 -6.98 11.89 6.49
N GLN A 10 -6.37 10.72 6.70
CA GLN A 10 -5.45 10.08 5.74
C GLN A 10 -6.17 9.26 4.66
N PHE A 11 -7.50 9.09 4.76
CA PHE A 11 -8.25 8.18 3.88
C PHE A 11 -8.12 8.52 2.40
N ASN A 12 -8.28 9.80 2.05
CA ASN A 12 -8.25 10.23 0.64
C ASN A 12 -6.89 10.03 0.01
N ASP A 13 -5.80 10.26 0.73
CA ASP A 13 -4.44 10.05 0.21
C ASP A 13 -4.12 8.56 0.05
N LEU A 14 -4.55 7.72 1.00
CA LEU A 14 -4.43 6.26 0.89
C LEU A 14 -5.23 5.72 -0.31
N LEU A 15 -6.46 6.19 -0.51
CA LEU A 15 -7.28 5.81 -1.66
C LEU A 15 -6.63 6.27 -2.97
N TRP A 16 -6.08 7.48 -3.00
CA TRP A 16 -5.39 8.01 -4.17
C TRP A 16 -4.15 7.18 -4.52
N LEU A 17 -3.32 6.83 -3.53
CA LEU A 17 -2.13 5.99 -3.72
C LEU A 17 -2.52 4.59 -4.23
N MET A 18 -3.53 3.95 -3.63
CA MET A 18 -4.04 2.68 -4.10
C MET A 18 -4.49 2.73 -5.57
N ALA A 19 -5.17 3.81 -5.97
CA ALA A 19 -5.61 3.99 -7.35
C ALA A 19 -4.43 4.11 -8.32
N GLN A 20 -3.35 4.82 -7.94
CA GLN A 20 -2.15 4.93 -8.76
C GLN A 20 -1.42 3.60 -8.92
N GLU A 21 -1.33 2.82 -7.84
CA GLU A 21 -0.54 1.59 -7.80
C GLU A 21 -1.25 0.40 -8.45
N SER A 22 -2.55 0.26 -8.22
CA SER A 22 -3.30 -0.95 -8.60
C SER A 22 -4.63 -0.68 -9.30
N SER A 23 -5.05 0.59 -9.41
CA SER A 23 -6.43 0.94 -9.75
C SER A 23 -7.48 0.28 -8.82
N GLY A 24 -7.06 -0.10 -7.60
CA GLY A 24 -7.91 -0.81 -6.64
C GLY A 24 -8.08 -2.31 -6.93
N VAL A 25 -7.28 -2.89 -7.82
CA VAL A 25 -7.33 -4.32 -8.15
C VAL A 25 -6.49 -5.12 -7.14
N VAL A 26 -7.17 -5.99 -6.40
CA VAL A 26 -6.56 -6.91 -5.42
C VAL A 26 -5.67 -7.92 -6.13
N ASP A 27 -4.57 -8.31 -5.51
CA ASP A 27 -3.59 -9.28 -6.03
C ASP A 27 -2.98 -8.92 -7.41
N VAL A 28 -3.05 -7.65 -7.81
CA VAL A 28 -2.47 -7.25 -9.10
C VAL A 28 -0.95 -7.40 -9.06
N ARG A 29 -0.38 -8.03 -10.08
CA ARG A 29 1.06 -8.30 -10.19
C ARG A 29 1.69 -7.41 -11.25
N ASN A 30 2.83 -6.81 -10.93
CA ASN A 30 3.66 -6.16 -11.92
C ASN A 30 4.48 -7.21 -12.69
N GLY A 31 4.40 -7.20 -14.03
CA GLY A 31 5.15 -8.14 -14.86
C GLY A 31 6.67 -7.89 -14.94
N LYS A 32 7.16 -6.76 -14.41
CA LYS A 32 8.57 -6.34 -14.49
C LYS A 32 9.28 -6.27 -13.13
N SER A 33 8.56 -6.44 -12.03
CA SER A 33 9.11 -6.34 -10.67
C SER A 33 8.44 -7.32 -9.73
N SER A 34 8.82 -7.30 -8.45
CA SER A 34 8.12 -8.04 -7.40
C SER A 34 6.94 -7.27 -6.81
N ALA A 35 6.53 -6.15 -7.40
CA ALA A 35 5.42 -5.35 -6.90
C ALA A 35 4.10 -6.13 -7.03
N ARG A 36 3.33 -6.16 -5.94
CA ARG A 36 2.08 -6.93 -5.85
C ARG A 36 1.02 -6.28 -4.96
N GLY A 37 -0.24 -6.48 -5.32
CA GLY A 37 -1.42 -6.10 -4.53
C GLY A 37 -1.77 -4.61 -4.58
N LEU A 38 -2.72 -4.22 -3.72
CA LEU A 38 -3.36 -2.90 -3.73
C LEU A 38 -2.40 -1.71 -3.66
N TYR A 39 -1.29 -1.86 -2.94
CA TYR A 39 -0.27 -0.82 -2.75
C TYR A 39 1.08 -1.21 -3.38
N GLN A 40 1.09 -2.23 -4.26
CA GLN A 40 2.28 -2.63 -5.03
C GLN A 40 3.55 -2.84 -4.19
N LEU A 41 3.40 -3.48 -3.02
CA LEU A 41 4.53 -3.83 -2.16
C LEU A 41 5.53 -4.71 -2.91
N LEU A 42 6.82 -4.46 -2.70
CA LEU A 42 7.93 -5.29 -3.16
C LEU A 42 8.13 -6.48 -2.22
N ARG A 43 8.79 -7.53 -2.71
CA ARG A 43 9.04 -8.76 -1.94
C ARG A 43 9.60 -8.55 -0.51
N PRO A 44 10.55 -7.63 -0.25
CA PRO A 44 11.04 -7.39 1.11
C PRO A 44 9.99 -6.84 2.09
N GLN A 45 8.87 -6.32 1.57
CA GLN A 45 7.82 -5.67 2.33
C GLN A 45 6.60 -6.58 2.54
N TYR A 46 6.60 -7.79 1.95
CA TYR A 46 5.45 -8.70 2.05
C TYR A 46 5.09 -9.06 3.49
N GLU A 47 6.09 -9.18 4.38
CA GLU A 47 5.91 -9.43 5.81
C GLU A 47 5.15 -8.32 6.56
N LEU A 48 4.93 -7.16 5.92
CA LEU A 48 4.06 -6.13 6.47
C LEU A 48 2.58 -6.53 6.37
N ASN A 49 2.21 -7.39 5.42
CA ASN A 49 0.90 -8.00 5.43
C ASN A 49 0.76 -8.97 6.63
N PRO A 50 -0.44 -9.10 7.24
CA PRO A 50 -0.67 -10.00 8.37
C PRO A 50 -0.18 -11.45 8.20
N ASN A 51 -0.23 -12.01 6.99
CA ASN A 51 0.19 -13.37 6.66
C ASN A 51 1.28 -13.42 5.58
N GLY A 52 2.08 -12.35 5.46
CA GLY A 52 3.16 -12.28 4.47
C GLY A 52 2.64 -12.39 3.04
N GLU A 53 3.29 -13.23 2.23
CA GLU A 53 2.91 -13.49 0.84
C GLU A 53 1.52 -14.17 0.70
N LYS A 54 1.02 -14.84 1.76
CA LYS A 54 -0.29 -15.50 1.72
C LYS A 54 -1.47 -14.52 1.80
N SER A 55 -1.21 -13.27 2.19
CA SER A 55 -2.22 -12.23 2.29
C SER A 55 -2.70 -11.70 0.93
N PHE A 56 -1.93 -11.90 -0.13
CA PHE A 56 -2.34 -11.44 -1.45
C PHE A 56 -3.54 -12.23 -1.97
N GLY A 57 -4.56 -11.52 -2.45
CA GLY A 57 -5.90 -12.04 -2.70
C GLY A 57 -6.92 -11.66 -1.61
N ASN A 58 -6.45 -11.16 -0.46
CA ASN A 58 -7.29 -10.61 0.60
C ASN A 58 -7.12 -9.08 0.66
N ALA A 59 -8.15 -8.36 0.20
CA ALA A 59 -8.14 -6.90 0.12
C ALA A 59 -7.84 -6.20 1.46
N VAL A 60 -8.33 -6.76 2.57
CA VAL A 60 -8.11 -6.17 3.91
C VAL A 60 -6.66 -6.30 4.30
N GLU A 61 -6.08 -7.50 4.14
CA GLU A 61 -4.70 -7.77 4.52
C GLU A 61 -3.70 -7.01 3.64
N GLU A 62 -3.95 -6.91 2.34
CA GLU A 62 -3.17 -6.06 1.43
C GLU A 62 -3.24 -4.58 1.81
N CYS A 63 -4.42 -4.09 2.21
CA CYS A 63 -4.55 -2.74 2.75
C CYS A 63 -3.74 -2.53 4.01
N GLN A 64 -3.70 -3.52 4.91
CA GLN A 64 -2.92 -3.44 6.15
C GLN A 64 -1.43 -3.34 5.84
N GLY A 65 -0.89 -4.20 4.97
CA GLY A 65 0.53 -4.13 4.60
C GLY A 65 0.89 -2.80 3.92
N GLY A 66 0.06 -2.33 2.98
CA GLY A 66 0.26 -1.04 2.32
C GLY A 66 0.27 0.14 3.28
N ILE A 67 -0.70 0.18 4.20
CA ILE A 67 -0.76 1.22 5.25
C ILE A 67 0.47 1.15 6.16
N ARG A 68 0.86 -0.03 6.63
CA ARG A 68 2.05 -0.19 7.48
C ARG A 68 3.33 0.25 6.78
N TYR A 69 3.46 -0.05 5.49
CA TYR A 69 4.59 0.42 4.69
C TYR A 69 4.62 1.94 4.59
N ILE A 70 3.49 2.55 4.22
CA ILE A 70 3.35 4.00 4.09
C ILE A 70 3.71 4.70 5.41
N LEU A 71 3.16 4.23 6.53
CA LEU A 71 3.42 4.85 7.83
C LEU A 71 4.83 4.57 8.34
N GLY A 72 5.39 3.39 8.08
CA GLY A 72 6.75 3.04 8.48
C GLY A 72 7.81 3.85 7.72
N ARG A 73 7.60 4.14 6.44
CA ARG A 73 8.56 4.84 5.58
C ARG A 73 8.33 6.35 5.49
N TYR A 74 7.07 6.78 5.40
CA TYR A 74 6.70 8.17 5.12
C TYR A 74 6.03 8.88 6.29
N HIS A 75 5.73 8.16 7.38
CA HIS A 75 5.02 8.62 8.57
C HIS A 75 3.56 9.04 8.36
N THR A 76 3.20 9.54 7.17
CA THR A 76 1.83 9.89 6.79
C THR A 76 1.56 9.55 5.32
N ALA A 77 0.29 9.30 4.98
CA ALA A 77 -0.16 9.09 3.61
C ALA A 77 0.02 10.33 2.73
N ALA A 78 -0.15 11.53 3.29
CA ALA A 78 0.11 12.79 2.58
C ALA A 78 1.58 12.90 2.16
N SER A 79 2.52 12.54 3.03
CA SER A 79 3.95 12.50 2.70
C SER A 79 4.27 11.49 1.60
N ALA A 80 3.66 10.29 1.65
CA ALA A 80 3.82 9.27 0.62
C ALA A 80 3.27 9.74 -0.74
N ARG A 81 2.10 10.39 -0.74
CA ARG A 81 1.52 11.00 -1.94
C ARG A 81 2.42 12.05 -2.56
N LEU A 82 2.93 13.00 -1.76
CA LEU A 82 3.84 14.03 -2.26
C LEU A 82 5.13 13.43 -2.85
N PHE A 83 5.63 12.35 -2.24
CA PHE A 83 6.78 11.62 -2.78
C PHE A 83 6.44 10.98 -4.13
N TRP A 84 5.30 10.28 -4.22
CA TRP A 84 4.86 9.65 -5.46
C TRP A 84 4.62 10.68 -6.57
N GLU A 85 3.99 11.81 -6.28
CA GLU A 85 3.74 12.87 -7.28
C GLU A 85 5.04 13.37 -7.93
N LYS A 86 6.17 13.31 -7.20
CA LYS A 86 7.49 13.69 -7.69
C LYS A 86 8.24 12.56 -8.41
N HIS A 87 8.07 11.32 -7.95
CA HIS A 87 8.92 10.20 -8.33
C HIS A 87 8.21 9.11 -9.15
N HIS A 88 6.88 9.08 -9.14
CA HIS A 88 6.02 8.05 -9.72
C HIS A 88 6.25 6.65 -9.14
N TRP A 89 6.71 6.60 -7.88
CA TRP A 89 6.81 5.43 -7.03
C TRP A 89 6.84 5.91 -5.57
N TYR A 90 6.58 5.02 -4.60
CA TYR A 90 6.86 5.24 -3.17
C TYR A 90 7.29 3.94 -2.48
#